data_AF-A0A5A9FC98-F1
#
_entry.id   AF-A0A5A9FC98-F1
#
_cell.length_a   1.000
_cell.length_b   1.000
_cell.length_c   1.000
_cell.angle_alpha   90.00
_cell.angle_beta   90.00
_cell.angle_gamma   90.00
#
_symmetry.space_group_name_H-M   'P 1'
#
loop_
_entity.id
_entity.type
_entity.pdbx_description
1 polymer ?
#
loop_
_entity_poly.entity_id
_entity_poly.type
_entity_poly.pdbx_seq_one_letter_code
_entity_poly.pdbx_strand_id
1 'polypeptide(L)' 'MTIPQNSFKRALDAGRLQIGLWSILSSHVTVEIIAGSGFDWLVLDTEHSPNELPMVYSQLQAGAAGGR' A
#
# COMPACT_ATOMS: atom_id res chain seq x y z
N MET A 1 12.11 19.45 12.71
CA MET A 1 11.07 18.50 12.26
C MET A 1 11.74 17.17 11.99
N THR A 2 11.19 16.08 12.53
CA THR A 2 11.69 14.73 12.29
C THR A 2 10.85 14.12 11.18
N ILE A 3 11.47 13.69 10.08
CA ILE A 3 10.77 13.04 8.98
C ILE A 3 10.48 11.58 9.41
N PRO A 4 9.24 11.08 9.28
CA PRO A 4 8.93 9.69 9.57
C PRO A 4 9.77 8.71 8.74
N GLN A 5 10.21 7.61 9.36
CA GLN A 5 11.01 6.61 8.67
C GLN A 5 10.14 5.71 7.79
N ASN A 6 10.53 5.52 6.52
CA ASN A 6 9.89 4.57 5.62
C ASN A 6 10.37 3.14 5.95
N SER A 7 9.49 2.33 6.54
CA SER A 7 9.77 0.95 6.95
C SER A 7 10.10 0.03 5.76
N PHE A 8 9.37 0.17 4.65
CA PHE A 8 9.58 -0.58 3.41
C PHE A 8 10.97 -0.34 2.85
N LYS A 9 11.37 0.93 2.66
CA LYS A 9 12.72 1.30 2.19
C LYS A 9 13.82 0.72 3.09
N ARG A 10 13.66 0.86 4.41
CA ARG A 10 14.62 0.31 5.39
C ARG A 10 14.73 -1.21 5.31
N ALA A 11 13.66 -1.92 4.96
CA ALA A 11 13.67 -3.37 4.80
C ALA A 11 14.40 -3.81 3.53
N LEU A 12 14.20 -3.09 2.43
CA LEU A 12 14.96 -3.29 1.19
C LEU A 12 16.46 -3.05 1.40
N ASP A 13 16.84 -1.94 2.07
CA ASP A 13 18.25 -1.63 2.37
C ASP A 13 18.92 -2.70 3.24
N ALA A 14 18.13 -3.42 4.05
CA ALA A 14 18.60 -4.50 4.91
C ALA A 14 18.59 -5.88 4.23
N GLY A 15 18.23 -5.97 2.94
CA GLY A 15 18.15 -7.24 2.21
C GLY A 15 17.08 -8.20 2.73
N ARG A 16 16.06 -7.68 3.44
CA ARG A 16 14.95 -8.53 3.91
C ARG A 16 14.01 -8.83 2.75
N LEU A 17 13.58 -10.08 2.65
CA LEU A 17 12.51 -10.47 1.73
C LEU A 17 11.23 -9.68 2.08
N GLN A 18 10.59 -9.11 1.07
CA GLN A 18 9.35 -8.35 1.21
C GLN A 18 8.30 -8.91 0.25
N ILE A 19 7.27 -9.58 0.79
CA ILE A 19 6.18 -10.17 0.02
C ILE A 19 5.12 -9.11 -0.23
N GLY A 20 4.90 -8.78 -1.51
CA GLY A 20 3.93 -7.78 -1.94
C GLY A 20 2.66 -8.38 -2.53
N LEU A 21 1.61 -7.55 -2.59
CA LEU A 21 0.38 -7.83 -3.33
C LEU A 21 0.08 -6.71 -4.33
N TRP A 22 -0.31 -7.08 -5.55
CA TRP A 22 -0.70 -6.14 -6.59
C TRP A 22 -2.22 -5.93 -6.58
N SER A 23 -2.68 -4.69 -6.38
CA SER A 23 -4.11 -4.34 -6.40
C SER A 23 -4.46 -3.62 -7.71
N ILE A 24 -5.31 -4.26 -8.50
CA ILE A 24 -5.89 -3.69 -9.74
C ILE A 24 -7.37 -3.30 -9.60
N LEU A 25 -7.95 -3.53 -8.41
CA LEU A 25 -9.40 -3.42 -8.18
C LEU A 25 -9.89 -1.98 -7.98
N SER A 26 -8.97 -1.02 -7.86
CA SER A 26 -9.29 0.42 -7.80
C SER A 26 -10.36 0.78 -6.76
N SER A 27 -10.33 0.10 -5.61
CA SER A 27 -11.38 0.17 -4.58
C SER A 27 -10.76 0.28 -3.18
N HIS A 28 -11.13 1.36 -2.48
CA HIS A 28 -10.74 1.60 -1.09
C HIS A 28 -11.23 0.50 -0.13
N VAL A 29 -12.44 -0.06 -0.35
CA VAL A 29 -12.96 -1.19 0.46
C VAL A 29 -12.07 -2.43 0.30
N THR A 30 -11.62 -2.70 -0.92
CA THR A 30 -10.67 -3.79 -1.16
C THR A 30 -9.35 -3.53 -0.45
N VAL A 31 -8.82 -2.31 -0.55
CA VAL A 31 -7.55 -1.93 0.09
C VAL A 31 -7.63 -2.08 1.62
N GLU A 32 -8.75 -1.69 2.24
CA GLU A 32 -8.98 -1.88 3.68
C GLU A 32 -8.87 -3.36 4.09
N ILE A 33 -9.49 -4.26 3.31
CA ILE A 33 -9.45 -5.71 3.56
C ILE A 33 -8.03 -6.27 3.40
N ILE A 34 -7.36 -5.95 2.29
CA ILE A 34 -6.06 -6.56 1.97
C ILE A 34 -4.90 -5.95 2.76
N ALA A 35 -5.03 -4.71 3.27
CA ALA A 35 -4.02 -4.07 4.11
C ALA A 35 -3.75 -4.86 5.40
N GLY A 36 -4.78 -5.51 5.96
CA GLY A 36 -4.66 -6.38 7.13
C GLY A 36 -4.21 -7.82 6.82
N SER A 37 -4.01 -8.18 5.54
CA SER A 37 -3.78 -9.58 5.12
C SER A 37 -2.33 -10.07 5.28
N GLY A 38 -1.43 -9.24 5.83
CA GLY A 38 -0.07 -9.66 6.19
C GLY A 38 0.99 -9.52 5.09
N PHE A 39 0.68 -8.83 3.99
CA PHE A 39 1.68 -8.43 3.00
C PHE A 39 2.57 -7.30 3.54
N ASP A 40 3.84 -7.27 3.15
CA ASP A 40 4.78 -6.22 3.54
C ASP A 40 4.49 -4.89 2.83
N TRP A 41 3.94 -4.95 1.61
CA TRP A 41 3.57 -3.79 0.81
C TRP A 41 2.48 -4.11 -0.21
N LEU A 42 1.80 -3.06 -0.68
CA LEU A 42 0.77 -3.13 -1.72
C LEU A 42 1.17 -2.22 -2.89
N VAL A 43 0.99 -2.68 -4.13
CA VAL A 43 0.94 -1.79 -5.30
C VAL A 43 -0.50 -1.35 -5.53
N LEU A 44 -0.70 -0.03 -5.58
CA LEU A 44 -1.89 0.60 -6.14
C LEU A 44 -1.57 0.95 -7.60
N ASP A 45 -2.06 0.11 -8.51
CA ASP A 45 -1.73 0.24 -9.92
C ASP A 45 -2.45 1.46 -10.53
N THR A 46 -1.70 2.41 -11.05
CA THR A 46 -2.23 3.62 -11.73
C THR A 46 -1.88 3.63 -13.22
N GLU A 47 -1.22 2.59 -13.71
CA GLU A 47 -0.80 2.46 -15.11
C GLU A 47 -1.78 1.59 -15.89
N HIS A 48 -2.14 0.44 -15.33
CA HIS A 48 -2.98 -0.58 -16.00
C HIS A 48 -4.35 -0.77 -15.35
N SER A 49 -4.63 -0.03 -14.27
CA SER A 49 -5.92 -0.06 -13.59
C SER A 49 -6.60 1.32 -13.67
N PRO A 50 -7.93 1.38 -13.62
CA PRO A 50 -8.68 2.62 -13.76
C PRO A 50 -8.66 3.47 -12.47
N ASN A 51 -7.47 3.73 -11.93
CA ASN A 51 -7.27 4.56 -10.75
C ASN A 51 -7.03 6.01 -11.13
N GLU A 52 -7.84 6.89 -10.56
CA GLU A 52 -7.64 8.35 -10.60
C GLU A 52 -7.11 8.86 -9.26
N LEU A 53 -6.51 10.06 -9.24
CA LEU A 53 -5.92 10.63 -8.03
C LEU A 53 -6.85 10.64 -6.80
N PRO A 54 -8.15 10.99 -6.89
CA PRO A 54 -9.06 10.94 -5.74
C PRO A 54 -9.27 9.51 -5.21
N MET A 55 -9.18 8.50 -6.08
CA MET A 55 -9.31 7.09 -5.70
C MET A 55 -8.04 6.58 -5.02
N VAL A 56 -6.86 7.00 -5.49
CA VAL A 56 -5.60 6.69 -4.82
C VAL A 56 -5.60 7.30 -3.42
N TYR A 57 -6.08 8.53 -3.27
CA TYR A 57 -6.22 9.17 -1.96
C TYR A 57 -7.09 8.36 -1.00
N SER A 58 -8.29 7.93 -1.43
CA SER A 58 -9.17 7.12 -0.58
C SER A 58 -8.60 5.73 -0.27
N GLN A 59 -7.89 5.10 -1.21
CA GLN A 59 -7.17 3.85 -0.97
C GLN A 59 -6.03 4.01 0.04
N LEU A 60 -5.27 5.11 -0.02
CA LEU A 60 -4.22 5.40 0.96
C LEU A 60 -4.81 5.61 2.37
N GLN A 61 -5.95 6.30 2.47
CA GLN A 61 -6.67 6.46 3.74
C GLN A 61 -7.12 5.12 4.32
N ALA A 62 -7.69 4.24 3.48
CA ALA A 62 -8.11 2.91 3.89
C ALA A 62 -6.92 2.03 4.35
N GLY A 63 -5.81 2.07 3.61
CA GLY A 63 -4.60 1.31 3.96
C GLY A 63 -3.95 1.77 5.27
N ALA A 64 -4.03 3.06 5.60
CA ALA A 64 -3.52 3.59 6.87
C ALA A 64 -4.32 3.12 8.10
N ALA A 65 -5.60 2.77 7.93
CA ALA A 65 -6.44 2.23 9.01
C ALA A 65 -6.27 0.70 9.18
N GLY A 66 -5.99 -0.02 8.09
CA GLY A 66 -5.86 -1.48 8.08
C GLY A 66 -4.43 -2.03 8.22
N GLY A 67 -3.40 -1.20 8.00
CA GLY A 67 -2.00 -1.59 8.12
C GLY A 67 -1.51 -1.55 9.58
N ARG A 68 -0.74 -2.58 9.98
CA ARG A 68 -0.02 -2.59 11.27
C ARG A 68 1.08 -1.55 11.33
#